data_AF-M1XTQ0-F1
#
_entry.id   AF-M1XTQ0-F1
#
_cell.length_a   1.000
_cell.length_b   1.000
_cell.length_c   1.000
_cell.angle_alpha   90.00
_cell.angle_beta   90.00
_cell.angle_gamma   90.00
#
_symmetry.space_group_name_H-M   'P 1'
#
loop_
_entity.id
_entity.type
_entity.pdbx_description
1 polymer ?
#
loop_
_entity_poly.entity_id
_entity_poly.type
_entity_poly.pdbx_seq_one_letter_code
_entity_poly.pdbx_strand_id
1 'polypeptide(L)' 'MIVRKHPDARCPHCGSPLYYGLKSEPTGWTARYDCTAAEGCGREFTVGRIDRASVESEDGAYERARQFGDEIYKR' A
#
# COMPACT_ATOMS: atom_id res chain seq x y z
N MET A 1 -0.65 -10.66 7.22
CA MET A 1 -0.18 -9.42 6.56
C MET A 1 -0.56 -8.26 7.47
N ILE A 2 0.39 -7.43 7.89
CA ILE A 2 0.10 -6.22 8.67
C ILE A 2 -0.21 -5.11 7.67
N VAL A 3 -1.37 -4.46 7.82
CA VAL A 3 -1.78 -3.32 7.01
C VAL A 3 -1.74 -2.04 7.83
N ARG A 4 -1.37 -0.93 7.20
CA ARG A 4 -1.25 0.40 7.79
C ARG A 4 -2.22 1.34 7.06
N LYS A 5 -2.89 2.24 7.78
CA LYS A 5 -3.75 3.25 7.14
C LYS A 5 -2.86 4.26 6.40
N HIS A 6 -3.16 4.55 5.14
CA HIS A 6 -2.49 5.65 4.45
C HIS A 6 -3.03 6.99 4.96
N PRO A 7 -2.18 8.01 5.20
CA PRO A 7 -2.65 9.31 5.68
C PRO A 7 -3.64 9.98 4.72
N ASP A 8 -3.27 10.09 3.43
CA ASP A 8 -4.05 10.88 2.46
C ASP A 8 -4.69 10.09 1.30
N ALA A 9 -4.20 8.90 0.97
CA ALA A 9 -4.67 8.13 -0.18
C ALA A 9 -6.14 7.71 -0.02
N ARG A 10 -6.94 8.01 -1.05
CA ARG A 10 -8.37 7.66 -1.11
C ARG A 10 -8.63 6.66 -2.21
N CYS A 11 -9.59 5.77 -1.96
CA CYS A 11 -10.02 4.80 -2.94
C CYS A 11 -10.60 5.53 -4.17
N PRO A 12 -10.10 5.28 -5.39
CA PRO A 12 -10.59 5.97 -6.58
C PRO A 12 -12.04 5.62 -6.93
N HIS A 13 -12.60 4.56 -6.32
CA HIS A 13 -13.97 4.10 -6.61
C HIS A 13 -15.02 4.63 -5.64
N CYS A 14 -14.71 4.75 -4.34
CA CYS A 14 -15.67 5.16 -3.33
C CYS A 14 -15.20 6.30 -2.41
N GLY A 15 -13.97 6.80 -2.58
CA GLY A 15 -13.42 7.90 -1.78
C GLY A 15 -13.03 7.52 -0.34
N SER A 16 -13.31 6.30 0.10
CA SER A 16 -12.93 5.82 1.44
C SER A 16 -11.40 5.76 1.61
N PRO A 17 -10.87 5.92 2.84
CA PRO A 17 -9.44 5.78 3.12
C PRO A 17 -8.90 4.43 2.66
N LEU A 18 -7.70 4.43 2.07
CA LEU A 18 -7.00 3.19 1.74
C LEU A 18 -6.06 2.77 2.86
N TYR A 19 -5.92 1.45 3.01
CA TYR A 19 -4.92 0.80 3.84
C TYR A 19 -3.91 0.16 2.92
N TYR A 20 -2.65 0.08 3.33
CA TYR A 20 -1.60 -0.53 2.53
C TYR A 20 -0.81 -1.55 3.33
N GLY A 21 -0.31 -2.56 2.64
CA GLY A 21 0.42 -3.67 3.23
C GLY A 21 1.49 -4.20 2.30
N LEU A 22 2.38 -5.00 2.88
CA LEU A 22 3.42 -5.70 2.15
C LEU A 22 3.14 -7.20 2.16
N LYS A 23 3.27 -7.82 1.00
CA LYS A 23 3.38 -9.27 0.87
C LYS A 23 4.85 -9.62 0.68
N SER A 24 5.45 -10.25 1.68
CA SER A 24 6.85 -10.67 1.62
C SER A 24 7.07 -11.77 0.58
N GLU A 25 8.15 -11.63 -0.18
CA GLU A 25 8.59 -12.55 -1.21
C GLU A 25 10.10 -12.85 -1.03
N PRO A 26 10.65 -13.89 -1.69
CA PRO A 26 12.06 -14.24 -1.56
C PRO A 26 13.02 -13.10 -1.92
N THR A 27 12.69 -12.29 -2.93
CA THR A 27 13.56 -11.21 -3.43
C THR A 27 13.06 -9.79 -3.12
N GLY A 28 12.00 -9.65 -2.31
CA GLY A 28 11.43 -8.33 -2.03
C GLY A 28 10.04 -8.41 -1.42
N TRP A 29 9.23 -7.41 -1.75
CA TRP A 29 7.84 -7.32 -1.31
C TRP A 29 6.95 -6.83 -2.45
N THR A 30 5.73 -7.35 -2.51
CA THR A 30 4.66 -6.75 -3.29
C THR A 30 3.88 -5.78 -2.40
N ALA A 31 3.77 -4.52 -2.82
CA ALA A 31 2.97 -3.51 -2.17
C ALA A 31 1.50 -3.60 -2.64
N ARG A 32 0.58 -3.66 -1.68
CA ARG A 32 -0.86 -3.76 -1.90
C ARG A 32 -1.59 -2.66 -1.16
N TYR A 33 -2.70 -2.20 -1.73
CA TYR A 33 -3.66 -1.30 -1.12
C TYR A 33 -5.03 -1.97 -1.04
N ASP A 34 -5.74 -1.75 0.06
CA ASP A 34 -7.02 -2.36 0.35
C ASP A 34 -8.01 -1.29 0.83
N CYS A 35 -9.21 -1.29 0.23
CA CYS A 35 -10.31 -0.42 0.60
C CYS A 35 -11.23 -1.14 1.60
N THR A 36 -10.68 -1.43 2.78
CA THR A 36 -11.32 -2.23 3.84
C THR A 36 -11.89 -1.38 4.97
N ALA A 37 -11.98 -0.05 4.78
CA ALA A 37 -12.75 0.82 5.67
C ALA A 37 -14.21 0.32 5.78
N ALA A 38 -14.92 0.65 6.87
CA ALA A 38 -16.30 0.22 7.06
C ALA A 38 -17.24 0.67 5.93
N GLU A 39 -17.01 1.87 5.38
CA GLU A 39 -17.70 2.42 4.20
C GLU A 39 -16.90 2.16 2.89
N GLY A 40 -15.92 1.27 2.95
CA GLY A 40 -15.08 0.88 1.83
C GLY A 40 -15.82 -0.05 0.88
N CYS A 41 -15.37 -0.08 -0.37
CA CYS A 41 -15.92 -0.98 -1.38
C CYS A 41 -15.30 -2.38 -1.36
N GLY A 42 -14.39 -2.67 -0.43
CA GLY A 42 -13.72 -3.96 -0.28
C GLY A 42 -12.70 -4.29 -1.37
N ARG A 43 -12.42 -3.36 -2.28
CA ARG A 43 -11.49 -3.58 -3.40
C ARG A 43 -10.05 -3.58 -2.93
N GLU A 44 -9.24 -4.32 -3.68
CA GLU A 44 -7.84 -4.53 -3.39
C GLU A 44 -7.02 -4.24 -4.66
N PHE A 45 -5.85 -3.64 -4.50
CA PHE A 45 -5.02 -3.11 -5.58
C PHE A 45 -3.57 -3.50 -5.35
N THR A 46 -2.90 -4.02 -6.37
CA THR A 46 -1.45 -4.16 -6.36
C THR A 46 -0.86 -2.92 -7.02
N VAL A 47 -0.01 -2.20 -6.28
CA VAL A 47 0.52 -0.90 -6.74
C VAL A 47 1.97 -0.96 -7.19
N GLY A 48 2.72 -1.97 -6.78
CA GLY A 48 4.12 -2.09 -7.17
C GLY A 48 4.85 -3.22 -6.46
N ARG A 49 6.07 -3.47 -6.94
CA ARG A 49 7.06 -4.37 -6.34
C ARG A 49 8.21 -3.55 -5.78
N ILE A 50 8.75 -3.99 -4.64
CA ILE A 50 9.88 -3.39 -3.96
C ILE A 50 10.96 -4.46 -3.83
N ASP A 51 12.06 -4.30 -4.56
CA ASP A 51 13.21 -5.20 -4.46
C ASP A 51 13.90 -5.08 -3.10
N ARG A 52 14.34 -6.22 -2.55
CA ARG A 52 15.02 -6.27 -1.25
C ARG A 52 16.34 -5.49 -1.25
N ALA A 53 17.01 -5.39 -2.38
CA ALA A 53 18.24 -4.61 -2.51
C ALA A 53 18.01 -3.09 -2.50
N SER A 54 16.78 -2.63 -2.75
CA SER A 54 16.46 -1.20 -2.87
C SER A 54 16.07 -0.55 -1.54
N VAL A 55 15.97 -1.32 -0.45
CA VAL A 55 15.60 -0.85 0.88
C VAL A 55 16.40 -1.59 1.94
N GLU A 56 16.84 -0.89 2.97
CA GLU A 56 17.71 -1.45 4.01
C GLU A 56 16.95 -2.31 5.03
N SER A 57 15.62 -2.21 5.08
CA SER A 57 14.77 -2.86 6.08
C SER A 57 13.31 -2.95 5.63
N GLU A 58 12.52 -3.77 6.32
CA GLU A 58 11.08 -3.89 6.07
C GLU A 58 10.32 -2.57 6.33
N ASP A 59 10.73 -1.77 7.31
CA ASP A 59 10.16 -0.44 7.50
C ASP A 59 10.42 0.47 6.31
N GLY A 60 11.62 0.41 5.70
CA GLY A 60 11.91 1.10 4.44
C GLY A 60 11.02 0.61 3.29
N ALA A 61 10.69 -0.69 3.24
CA ALA A 61 9.71 -1.21 2.29
C ALA A 61 8.30 -0.64 2.56
N TYR A 62 7.90 -0.47 3.82
CA TYR A 62 6.62 0.17 4.17
C TYR A 62 6.60 1.65 3.80
N GLU A 63 7.71 2.36 3.97
CA GLU A 63 7.84 3.74 3.50
C GLU A 63 7.73 3.83 1.97
N ARG A 64 8.36 2.91 1.24
CA ARG A 64 8.23 2.87 -0.22
C ARG A 64 6.82 2.52 -0.67
N ALA A 65 6.15 1.60 0.03
CA ALA A 65 4.76 1.25 -0.24
C ALA A 65 3.81 2.42 0.02
N ARG A 66 4.04 3.21 1.07
CA ARG A 66 3.32 4.47 1.31
C ARG A 66 3.53 5.44 0.15
N GLN A 67 4.77 5.63 -0.30
CA GLN A 67 5.07 6.53 -1.43
C GLN A 67 4.28 6.16 -2.70
N PHE A 68 4.08 4.88 -2.99
CA PHE A 68 3.20 4.50 -4.12
C PHE A 68 1.76 5.04 -3.97
N GLY A 69 1.21 5.10 -2.76
CA GLY A 69 -0.10 5.69 -2.52
C GLY A 69 -0.10 7.20 -2.69
N ASP A 70 0.97 7.87 -2.23
CA ASP A 70 1.20 9.29 -2.49
C ASP A 70 1.31 9.59 -4.01
N GLU A 71 1.90 8.70 -4.79
CA GLU A 71 2.09 8.85 -6.25
C GLU A 71 0.82 8.53 -7.06
N ILE A 72 0.02 7.55 -6.63
CA ILE A 72 -1.10 7.00 -7.43
C ILE A 72 -2.45 7.55 -6.98
N TYR A 73 -2.66 7.72 -5.67
CA TYR A 73 -3.98 7.93 -5.07
C TYR A 73 -4.12 9.20 -4.25
N LYS A 74 -3.04 9.97 -4.08
CA LYS A 74 -3.12 11.30 -3.48
C LYS A 74 -3.83 12.24 -4.43
N ARG A 75 -4.86 12.92 -3.92
CA ARG A 75 -5.57 13.99 -4.62
C ARG A 75 -5.33 15.30 -3.92
#